data_AF-A0AA35P5H5-F1
#
_entry.id   AF-A0AA35P5H5-F1
#
_cell.length_a   1.000
_cell.length_b   1.000
_cell.length_c   1.000
_cell.angle_alpha   90.00
_cell.angle_beta   90.00
_cell.angle_gamma   90.00
#
_symmetry.space_group_name_H-M   'P 1'
#
loop_
_entity.id
_entity.type
_entity.pdbx_description
1 polymer ?
#
loop_
_entity_poly.entity_id
_entity_poly.type
_entity_poly.pdbx_seq_one_letter_code
_entity_poly.pdbx_strand_id
1 'polypeptide(L)'
;MRQKTLTMSAALYGFAGEARQQLWRERRKRSHREADNFSRENDLAEALEEGGCDLETVRNIIQGRPLPDDLRAKVWKIALNVAGKGDSLASWDGCLDLPEQTLIHKDCQELVDQLSVPEEEEKVLLLDIESVITFYCKSRNVKYSSSLSWTYLLKPLVHLRLPRSDLYNCFYAIMNKYIPRDCFLKGRPFHLFRLLLQYHEPELCSFLDTKKMTPDSYALNWLGCLFSSYCSHEVTRAIWDGYLQLADPFFIYFLMLIILVNAKEFILAPESDDKEDVVKFLEKSPASLEVEDIEDLFSLAQYYCSKTPASFRKDNHTLFGSSLLGLKDDDSDLSQALCLAVSVSEILQANQLQGEGVRFFVVDCRPAEQYNAGHLSTAFHLDSDLMLQNPSEFAQSVKSLLEAQKQSIESGSIAGGEHLCFMGSGREEEDMYMNMVLAHFLQKNKEYVSIAKGGFMALQQHLADINVEGPESGYGHWIASTSYSKSSLNSLVDGDSPNGSNDGKGVKSLVNKMTEAFKTRSVNVREKVISFIENTSTPVDR
;
A
#
# COMPACT_ATOMS: atom_id res chain seq x y z
N MET A 1 21.20 -35.54 -62.39
CA MET A 1 21.80 -35.03 -61.14
C MET A 1 22.14 -33.53 -61.12
N ARG A 2 22.22 -32.79 -62.24
CA ARG A 2 22.56 -31.34 -62.23
C ARG A 2 21.40 -30.37 -61.93
N GLN A 3 20.15 -30.82 -61.87
CA GLN A 3 18.98 -29.94 -61.70
C GLN A 3 18.41 -29.89 -60.27
N LYS A 4 18.80 -30.83 -59.39
CA LYS A 4 18.46 -30.81 -57.95
C LYS A 4 19.45 -29.99 -57.10
N THR A 5 20.64 -29.69 -57.61
CA THR A 5 21.67 -28.92 -56.89
C THR A 5 21.46 -27.40 -57.01
N LEU A 6 20.80 -26.92 -58.08
CA LEU A 6 20.52 -25.48 -58.27
C LEU A 6 19.32 -24.98 -57.44
N THR A 7 18.32 -25.83 -57.16
CA THR A 7 17.14 -25.45 -56.37
C THR A 7 17.40 -25.39 -54.86
N MET A 8 18.33 -26.20 -54.32
CA MET A 8 18.79 -26.03 -52.93
C MET A 8 19.63 -24.76 -52.73
N SER A 9 20.42 -24.36 -53.73
CA SER A 9 21.26 -23.15 -53.64
C SER A 9 20.42 -21.88 -53.58
N ALA A 10 19.37 -21.75 -54.42
CA ALA A 10 18.51 -20.56 -54.42
C ALA A 10 17.69 -20.38 -53.12
N ALA A 11 17.25 -21.48 -52.49
CA ALA A 11 16.53 -21.44 -51.21
C ALA A 11 17.45 -21.07 -50.02
N LEU A 12 18.71 -21.54 -50.03
CA LEU A 12 19.72 -21.16 -49.04
C LEU A 12 20.16 -19.68 -49.16
N TYR A 13 20.25 -19.14 -50.38
CA TYR A 13 20.56 -17.73 -50.61
C TYR A 13 19.41 -16.79 -50.21
N GLY A 14 18.14 -17.21 -50.38
CA GLY A 14 16.96 -16.44 -49.94
C GLY A 14 16.84 -16.35 -48.41
N PHE A 15 16.96 -17.47 -47.71
CA PHE A 15 16.96 -17.52 -46.24
C PHE A 15 18.13 -16.74 -45.60
N ALA A 16 19.32 -16.79 -46.22
CA ALA A 16 20.47 -16.01 -45.77
C ALA A 16 20.28 -14.49 -45.96
N GLY A 17 19.47 -14.07 -46.93
CA GLY A 17 19.15 -12.66 -47.18
C GLY A 17 18.25 -12.04 -46.12
N GLU A 18 17.19 -12.75 -45.71
CA GLU A 18 16.27 -12.31 -44.65
C GLU A 18 16.93 -12.32 -43.26
N ALA A 19 17.71 -13.37 -42.95
CA ALA A 19 18.49 -13.44 -41.71
C ALA A 19 19.53 -12.31 -41.62
N ARG A 20 20.20 -11.97 -42.73
CA ARG A 20 21.13 -10.83 -42.78
C ARG A 20 20.42 -9.49 -42.61
N GLN A 21 19.21 -9.32 -43.15
CA GLN A 21 18.43 -8.10 -42.96
C GLN A 21 17.91 -7.96 -41.53
N GLN A 22 17.48 -9.05 -40.88
CA GLN A 22 17.12 -9.06 -39.46
C GLN A 22 18.31 -8.71 -38.57
N LEU A 23 19.47 -9.36 -38.78
CA LEU A 23 20.71 -9.05 -38.07
C LEU A 23 21.14 -7.58 -38.29
N TRP A 24 20.96 -7.03 -39.49
CA TRP A 24 21.29 -5.63 -39.77
C TRP A 24 20.34 -4.66 -39.07
N ARG A 25 19.04 -4.98 -38.99
CA ARG A 25 18.05 -4.19 -38.23
C ARG A 25 18.30 -4.26 -36.73
N GLU A 26 18.60 -5.44 -36.19
CA GLU A 26 18.98 -5.62 -34.78
C GLU A 26 20.27 -4.88 -34.44
N ARG A 27 21.28 -4.97 -35.30
CA ARG A 27 22.55 -4.23 -35.12
C ARG A 27 22.34 -2.72 -35.17
N ARG A 28 21.45 -2.24 -36.04
CA ARG A 28 21.09 -0.80 -36.09
C ARG A 28 20.28 -0.36 -34.88
N LYS A 29 19.33 -1.17 -34.40
CA LYS A 29 18.59 -0.92 -33.15
C LYS A 29 19.53 -0.92 -31.94
N ARG A 30 20.47 -1.86 -31.88
CA ARG A 30 21.49 -1.95 -30.83
C ARG A 30 22.42 -0.75 -30.86
N SER A 31 22.96 -0.40 -32.02
CA SER A 31 23.81 0.80 -32.20
C SER A 31 23.08 2.10 -31.86
N HIS A 32 21.77 2.20 -32.17
CA HIS A 32 20.98 3.36 -31.77
C HIS A 32 20.75 3.42 -30.25
N ARG A 33 20.45 2.28 -29.60
CA ARG A 33 20.34 2.19 -28.13
C ARG A 33 21.67 2.51 -27.43
N GLU A 34 22.78 2.04 -27.97
CA GLU A 34 24.12 2.34 -27.46
C GLU A 34 24.45 3.84 -27.57
N ALA A 35 24.14 4.47 -28.71
CA ALA A 35 24.35 5.91 -28.89
C ALA A 35 23.45 6.75 -27.98
N ASP A 36 22.19 6.34 -27.80
CA ASP A 36 21.23 6.99 -26.91
C ASP A 36 21.65 6.86 -25.43
N ASN A 37 22.13 5.67 -25.03
CA ASN A 37 22.69 5.48 -23.69
C ASN A 37 23.94 6.36 -23.46
N PHE A 38 24.86 6.41 -24.43
CA PHE A 38 26.07 7.22 -24.32
C PHE A 38 25.75 8.72 -24.23
N SER A 39 24.80 9.22 -25.02
CA SER A 39 24.35 10.62 -24.92
C SER A 39 23.82 10.92 -23.53
N ARG A 40 22.93 10.07 -23.01
CA ARG A 40 22.32 10.22 -21.69
C ARG A 40 23.34 10.16 -20.55
N GLU A 41 24.35 9.30 -20.65
CA GLU A 41 25.42 9.21 -19.66
C GLU A 41 26.22 10.52 -19.58
N ASN A 42 26.48 11.15 -20.74
CA ASN A 42 27.10 12.47 -20.77
C ASN A 42 26.17 13.54 -20.20
N ASP A 43 24.88 13.55 -20.58
CA ASP A 43 23.90 14.50 -20.05
C ASP A 43 23.79 14.39 -18.51
N LEU A 44 23.82 13.16 -17.98
CA LEU A 44 23.82 12.92 -16.54
C LEU A 44 25.13 13.38 -15.89
N ALA A 45 26.28 13.12 -16.50
CA ALA A 45 27.57 13.56 -15.99
C ALA A 45 27.66 15.09 -15.93
N GLU A 46 27.25 15.78 -17.00
CA GLU A 46 27.20 17.25 -17.08
C GLU A 46 26.27 17.83 -16.01
N ALA A 47 25.04 17.31 -15.89
CA ALA A 47 24.08 17.78 -14.88
C ALA A 47 24.60 17.60 -13.44
N LEU A 48 25.35 16.53 -13.18
CA LEU A 48 25.96 16.27 -11.87
C LEU A 48 27.21 17.14 -11.60
N GLU A 49 27.88 17.63 -12.64
CA GLU A 49 29.05 18.52 -12.54
C GLU A 49 28.67 20.00 -12.35
N GLU A 50 27.62 20.47 -13.03
CA GLU A 50 27.13 21.84 -12.90
C GLU A 50 26.69 22.17 -11.45
N GLY A 51 26.33 21.14 -10.69
CA GLY A 51 25.94 21.25 -9.29
C GLY A 51 24.49 21.73 -9.11
N GLY A 52 23.94 21.53 -7.91
CA GLY A 52 22.55 21.92 -7.61
C GLY A 52 21.47 21.08 -8.29
N CYS A 53 21.84 19.96 -8.91
CA CYS A 53 20.90 19.03 -9.54
C CYS A 53 19.99 18.35 -8.50
N ASP A 54 18.68 18.41 -8.71
CA ASP A 54 17.69 17.75 -7.86
C ASP A 54 17.33 16.34 -8.35
N LEU A 55 16.65 15.57 -7.50
CA LEU A 55 16.28 14.19 -7.82
C LEU A 55 15.34 14.10 -9.03
N GLU A 56 14.49 15.09 -9.26
CA GLU A 56 13.55 15.10 -10.38
C GLU A 56 14.28 15.23 -11.72
N THR A 57 15.24 16.14 -11.81
CA THR A 57 16.11 16.32 -12.97
C THR A 57 16.90 15.04 -13.26
N VAL A 58 17.53 14.46 -12.23
CA VAL A 58 18.28 13.19 -12.35
C VAL A 58 17.38 12.06 -12.88
N ARG A 59 16.17 11.91 -12.34
CA ARG A 59 15.21 10.90 -12.77
C ARG A 59 14.73 11.11 -14.21
N ASN A 60 14.52 12.36 -14.64
CA ASN A 60 14.12 12.70 -16.00
C ASN A 60 15.18 12.36 -17.04
N ILE A 61 16.47 12.43 -16.66
CA ILE A 61 17.60 12.00 -17.50
C ILE A 61 17.70 10.48 -17.52
N ILE A 62 17.60 9.82 -16.36
CA ILE A 62 17.81 8.37 -16.25
C ILE A 62 16.69 7.56 -16.89
N GLN A 63 15.43 7.98 -16.69
CA GLN A 63 14.23 7.32 -17.24
C GLN A 63 14.15 5.81 -16.93
N GLY A 64 14.51 5.43 -15.70
CA GLY A 64 14.47 4.03 -15.25
C GLY A 64 15.56 3.12 -15.84
N ARG A 65 16.50 3.66 -16.63
CA ARG A 65 17.62 2.88 -17.19
C ARG A 65 18.71 2.62 -16.14
N PRO A 66 19.57 1.61 -16.35
CA PRO A 66 20.70 1.33 -15.46
C PRO A 66 21.60 2.55 -15.25
N LEU A 67 22.08 2.70 -14.01
CA LEU A 67 23.02 3.75 -13.62
C LEU A 67 24.46 3.35 -13.93
N PRO A 68 25.29 4.27 -14.49
CA PRO A 68 26.72 4.07 -14.59
C PRO A 68 27.38 3.94 -13.21
N ASP A 69 28.41 3.10 -13.11
CA ASP A 69 29.05 2.77 -11.83
C ASP A 69 29.73 3.96 -11.17
N ASP A 70 30.36 4.81 -11.97
CA ASP A 70 31.09 6.02 -11.57
C ASP A 70 30.16 7.16 -11.13
N LEU A 71 28.93 7.21 -11.66
CA LEU A 71 27.95 8.24 -11.32
C LEU A 71 27.01 7.82 -10.18
N ARG A 72 26.89 6.52 -9.88
CA ARG A 72 25.94 5.98 -8.89
C ARG A 72 26.07 6.64 -7.52
N ALA A 73 27.29 6.82 -7.03
CA ALA A 73 27.53 7.45 -5.73
C ALA A 73 26.94 8.88 -5.65
N LYS A 74 27.11 9.69 -6.72
CA LYS A 74 26.55 11.04 -6.79
C LYS A 74 25.02 11.00 -6.81
N VAL A 75 24.44 10.13 -7.65
CA VAL A 75 22.99 9.97 -7.78
C VAL A 75 22.34 9.53 -6.47
N TRP A 76 22.92 8.53 -5.79
CA TRP A 76 22.41 8.05 -4.50
C TRP A 76 22.50 9.13 -3.42
N LYS A 77 23.57 9.94 -3.39
CA LYS A 77 23.68 11.07 -2.46
C LYS A 77 22.61 12.14 -2.71
N ILE A 78 22.26 12.41 -3.97
CA ILE A 78 21.15 13.32 -4.31
C ILE A 78 19.81 12.72 -3.88
N ALA A 79 19.54 11.46 -4.22
CA ALA A 79 18.32 10.75 -3.86
C ALA A 79 18.09 10.69 -2.32
N LEU A 80 19.17 10.45 -1.57
CA LEU A 80 19.15 10.44 -0.11
C LEU A 80 19.10 11.84 0.51
N ASN A 81 19.23 12.91 -0.28
CA ASN A 81 19.34 14.30 0.16
C ASN A 81 20.52 14.52 1.12
N VAL A 82 21.69 14.01 0.75
CA VAL A 82 22.94 14.15 1.51
C VAL A 82 24.10 14.69 0.68
N ALA A 83 23.84 15.11 -0.56
CA ALA A 83 24.83 15.81 -1.38
C ALA A 83 25.28 17.11 -0.67
N GLY A 84 26.59 17.27 -0.50
CA GLY A 84 27.18 18.45 0.17
C GLY A 84 26.96 18.52 1.68
N LYS A 85 26.41 17.49 2.33
CA LYS A 85 26.24 17.46 3.77
C LYS A 85 27.60 17.32 4.47
N GLY A 86 27.82 18.10 5.53
CA GLY A 86 29.07 18.07 6.30
C GLY A 86 29.32 16.74 7.02
N ASP A 87 30.53 16.60 7.56
CA ASP A 87 30.92 15.42 8.34
C ASP A 87 30.26 15.43 9.73
N SER A 88 29.26 14.58 9.90
CA SER A 88 28.55 14.43 11.17
C SER A 88 29.42 13.81 12.26
N LEU A 89 30.52 13.12 11.89
CA LEU A 89 31.45 12.50 12.84
C LEU A 89 32.54 13.47 13.30
N ALA A 90 32.67 14.65 12.69
CA ALA A 90 33.77 15.57 12.99
C ALA A 90 33.82 16.03 14.45
N SER A 91 32.67 16.11 15.13
CA SER A 91 32.58 16.47 16.55
C SER A 91 32.65 15.28 17.51
N TRP A 92 32.75 14.05 16.98
CA TRP A 92 32.80 12.83 17.79
C TRP A 92 34.26 12.50 18.15
N ASP A 93 34.47 12.00 19.37
CA ASP A 93 35.79 11.60 19.89
C ASP A 93 36.39 10.37 19.21
N GLY A 94 35.60 9.64 18.42
CA GLY A 94 36.02 8.41 17.73
C GLY A 94 36.18 7.20 18.66
N CYS A 95 35.76 7.30 19.92
CA CYS A 95 35.91 6.21 20.89
C CYS A 95 34.96 5.05 20.56
N LEU A 96 35.52 3.88 20.28
CA LEU A 96 34.82 2.61 20.08
C LEU A 96 34.68 1.85 21.41
N ASP A 97 33.75 2.30 22.26
CA ASP A 97 33.68 1.92 23.68
C ASP A 97 32.27 1.52 24.15
N LEU A 98 31.41 1.08 23.24
CA LEU A 98 30.09 0.55 23.62
C LEU A 98 30.21 -0.78 24.38
N PRO A 99 29.28 -1.10 25.30
CA PRO A 99 29.25 -2.40 25.97
C PRO A 99 29.24 -3.58 25.00
N GLU A 100 28.56 -3.42 23.87
CA GLU A 100 28.42 -4.40 22.80
C GLU A 100 29.45 -4.24 21.66
N GLN A 101 30.54 -3.48 21.86
CA GLN A 101 31.53 -3.20 20.81
C GLN A 101 32.18 -4.47 20.22
N THR A 102 32.45 -5.49 21.05
CA THR A 102 32.99 -6.78 20.57
C THR A 102 32.05 -7.47 19.57
N LEU A 103 30.73 -7.31 19.75
CA LEU A 103 29.74 -7.85 18.84
C LEU A 103 29.71 -7.08 17.52
N ILE A 104 29.74 -5.74 17.59
CA ILE A 104 29.85 -4.87 16.42
C ILE A 104 31.10 -5.24 15.61
N HIS A 105 32.25 -5.36 16.27
CA HIS A 105 33.52 -5.71 15.63
C HIS A 105 33.43 -7.05 14.88
N LYS A 106 32.87 -8.08 15.53
CA LYS A 106 32.69 -9.40 14.92
C LYS A 106 31.83 -9.33 13.66
N ASP A 107 30.66 -8.70 13.73
CA ASP A 107 29.74 -8.64 12.61
C ASP A 107 30.27 -7.76 11.46
N CYS A 108 31.06 -6.72 11.77
CA CYS A 108 31.74 -5.90 10.78
C CYS A 108 32.88 -6.67 10.09
N GLN A 109 33.65 -7.47 10.82
CA GLN A 109 34.68 -8.33 10.24
C GLN A 109 34.05 -9.36 9.31
N GLU A 110 32.96 -10.01 9.72
CA GLU A 110 32.23 -10.96 8.87
C GLU A 110 31.73 -10.32 7.56
N LEU A 111 31.34 -9.04 7.58
CA LEU A 111 31.00 -8.30 6.37
C LEU A 111 32.23 -8.05 5.50
N VAL A 112 33.34 -7.58 6.08
CA VAL A 112 34.57 -7.26 5.34
C VAL A 112 35.15 -8.52 4.67
N ASP A 113 35.14 -9.66 5.38
CA ASP A 113 35.58 -10.96 4.85
C ASP A 113 34.78 -11.37 3.60
N GLN A 114 33.47 -11.07 3.57
CA GLN A 114 32.61 -11.36 2.41
C GLN A 114 32.91 -10.47 1.20
N LEU A 115 33.47 -9.28 1.41
CA LEU A 115 33.71 -8.29 0.35
C LEU A 115 34.99 -8.57 -0.46
N SER A 116 35.88 -9.45 0.04
CA SER A 116 37.15 -9.79 -0.63
C SER A 116 37.98 -8.55 -1.04
N VAL A 117 38.08 -7.58 -0.13
CA VAL A 117 38.86 -6.35 -0.34
C VAL A 117 40.36 -6.60 -0.19
N PRO A 118 41.24 -5.78 -0.81
CA PRO A 118 42.68 -5.89 -0.61
C PRO A 118 43.07 -5.74 0.88
N GLU A 119 44.02 -6.55 1.37
CA GLU A 119 44.46 -6.55 2.78
C GLU A 119 44.89 -5.16 3.30
N GLU A 120 45.41 -4.31 2.41
CA GLU A 120 45.84 -2.94 2.74
C GLU A 120 44.66 -2.01 3.07
N GLU A 121 43.50 -2.22 2.44
CA GLU A 121 42.29 -1.41 2.63
C GLU A 121 41.37 -2.00 3.71
N GLU A 122 41.51 -3.30 4.00
CA GLU A 122 40.66 -4.06 4.91
C GLU A 122 40.52 -3.40 6.29
N LYS A 123 41.65 -3.03 6.91
CA LYS A 123 41.68 -2.42 8.24
C LYS A 123 41.02 -1.05 8.29
N VAL A 124 41.19 -0.25 7.23
CA VAL A 124 40.60 1.09 7.14
C VAL A 124 39.10 0.96 6.98
N LEU A 125 38.65 0.06 6.10
CA LEU A 125 37.24 -0.20 5.87
C LEU A 125 36.54 -0.73 7.12
N LEU A 126 37.15 -1.69 7.81
CA LEU A 126 36.63 -2.23 9.06
C LEU A 126 36.42 -1.13 10.10
N LEU A 127 37.43 -0.27 10.29
CA LEU A 127 37.36 0.85 11.24
C LEU A 127 36.27 1.85 10.85
N ASP A 128 36.08 2.14 9.57
CA ASP A 128 35.05 3.06 9.10
C ASP A 128 33.63 2.50 9.31
N ILE A 129 33.40 1.21 9.00
CA ILE A 129 32.12 0.53 9.23
C ILE A 129 31.80 0.48 10.73
N GLU A 130 32.76 0.07 11.55
CA GLU A 130 32.63 -0.02 13.00
C GLU A 130 32.33 1.36 13.61
N SER A 131 33.03 2.40 13.13
CA SER A 131 32.79 3.80 13.52
C SER A 131 31.39 4.28 13.19
N VAL A 132 30.87 3.95 12.00
CA VAL A 132 29.51 4.33 11.56
C VAL A 132 28.46 3.73 12.48
N ILE A 133 28.55 2.44 12.79
CA ILE A 133 27.60 1.75 13.67
C ILE A 133 27.69 2.29 15.10
N THR A 134 28.89 2.38 15.66
CA THR A 134 29.11 2.86 17.02
C THR A 134 28.60 4.30 17.20
N PHE A 135 28.92 5.19 16.25
CA PHE A 135 28.44 6.57 16.31
C PHE A 135 26.92 6.67 16.17
N TYR A 136 26.30 5.84 15.32
CA TYR A 136 24.85 5.78 15.23
C TYR A 136 24.20 5.35 16.55
N CYS A 137 24.71 4.29 17.18
CA CYS A 137 24.24 3.83 18.50
C CYS A 137 24.35 4.93 19.56
N LYS A 138 25.51 5.61 19.64
CA LYS A 138 25.73 6.73 20.59
C LYS A 138 24.79 7.90 20.32
N SER A 139 24.70 8.36 19.07
CA SER A 139 23.92 9.56 18.69
C SER A 139 22.41 9.37 18.81
N ARG A 140 21.92 8.13 18.66
CA ARG A 140 20.49 7.80 18.73
C ARG A 140 20.08 7.16 20.06
N ASN A 141 21.04 6.88 20.94
CA ASN A 141 20.82 6.18 22.20
C ASN A 141 20.11 4.83 21.99
N VAL A 142 20.60 4.05 21.02
CA VAL A 142 20.11 2.71 20.69
C VAL A 142 21.21 1.68 20.94
N LYS A 143 20.82 0.48 21.36
CA LYS A 143 21.76 -0.63 21.59
C LYS A 143 21.88 -1.48 20.34
N TYR A 144 23.10 -1.92 20.05
CA TYR A 144 23.35 -2.82 18.94
C TYR A 144 23.00 -4.27 19.30
N SER A 145 22.57 -5.04 18.30
CA SER A 145 22.34 -6.48 18.34
C SER A 145 22.60 -7.05 16.95
N SER A 146 23.17 -8.26 16.83
CA SER A 146 23.41 -8.91 15.54
C SER A 146 22.12 -9.25 14.77
N SER A 147 20.97 -9.23 15.44
CA SER A 147 19.67 -9.32 14.79
C SER A 147 19.29 -8.06 14.01
N LEU A 148 20.01 -6.95 14.21
CA LEU A 148 19.82 -5.71 13.46
C LEU A 148 20.54 -5.85 12.13
N SER A 149 19.79 -5.80 11.03
CA SER A 149 20.28 -6.03 9.67
C SER A 149 21.17 -4.89 9.12
N TRP A 150 21.85 -4.15 10.00
CA TRP A 150 22.58 -2.91 9.67
C TRP A 150 23.87 -3.15 8.88
N THR A 151 24.58 -4.24 9.16
CA THR A 151 25.76 -4.63 8.36
C THR A 151 25.35 -4.92 6.91
N TYR A 152 24.21 -5.57 6.71
CA TYR A 152 23.64 -5.78 5.37
C TYR A 152 23.25 -4.47 4.68
N LEU A 153 22.73 -3.46 5.40
CA LEU A 153 22.48 -2.13 4.83
C LEU A 153 23.76 -1.40 4.41
N LEU A 154 24.87 -1.61 5.13
CA LEU A 154 26.16 -1.01 4.78
C LEU A 154 26.80 -1.68 3.57
N LYS A 155 26.55 -2.98 3.35
CA LYS A 155 27.11 -3.75 2.23
C LYS A 155 27.02 -3.04 0.86
N PRO A 156 25.86 -2.60 0.35
CA PRO A 156 25.79 -1.90 -0.93
C PRO A 156 26.47 -0.52 -0.91
N LEU A 157 26.47 0.18 0.23
CA LEU A 157 27.11 1.50 0.37
C LEU A 157 28.64 1.40 0.36
N VAL A 158 29.19 0.36 0.98
CA VAL A 158 30.64 0.12 1.04
C VAL A 158 31.23 -0.11 -0.37
N HIS A 159 30.48 -0.78 -1.25
CA HIS A 159 30.91 -0.98 -2.64
C HIS A 159 31.01 0.33 -3.43
N LEU A 160 30.34 1.41 -3.00
CA LEU A 160 30.48 2.73 -3.60
C LEU A 160 31.79 3.45 -3.22
N ARG A 161 32.59 2.88 -2.30
CA ARG A 161 33.87 3.43 -1.82
C ARG A 161 33.76 4.88 -1.35
N LEU A 162 32.69 5.18 -0.61
CA LEU A 162 32.43 6.50 -0.04
C LEU A 162 33.40 6.82 1.10
N PRO A 163 33.77 8.09 1.31
CA PRO A 163 34.45 8.49 2.54
C PRO A 163 33.53 8.25 3.75
N ARG A 164 34.10 7.99 4.93
CA ARG A 164 33.36 7.68 6.15
C ARG A 164 32.20 8.64 6.46
N SER A 165 32.40 9.93 6.24
CA SER A 165 31.37 10.96 6.46
C SER A 165 30.13 10.75 5.57
N ASP A 166 30.34 10.48 4.28
CA ASP A 166 29.29 10.17 3.32
C ASP A 166 28.67 8.80 3.61
N LEU A 167 29.46 7.81 3.99
CA LEU A 167 28.97 6.49 4.38
C LEU A 167 27.98 6.60 5.55
N TYR A 168 28.33 7.35 6.60
CA TYR A 168 27.40 7.63 7.71
C TYR A 168 26.18 8.42 7.26
N ASN A 169 26.36 9.47 6.46
CA ASN A 169 25.25 10.31 6.01
C ASN A 169 24.24 9.49 5.19
N CYS A 170 24.71 8.63 4.28
CA CYS A 170 23.87 7.72 3.50
C CYS A 170 23.19 6.68 4.40
N PHE A 171 23.93 6.01 5.28
CA PHE A 171 23.38 5.05 6.23
C PHE A 171 22.28 5.68 7.10
N TYR A 172 22.56 6.85 7.69
CA TYR A 172 21.61 7.60 8.50
C TYR A 172 20.37 7.99 7.70
N ALA A 173 20.53 8.47 6.46
CA ALA A 173 19.41 8.83 5.60
C ALA A 173 18.52 7.60 5.31
N ILE A 174 19.12 6.45 5.01
CA ILE A 174 18.40 5.20 4.75
C ILE A 174 17.63 4.75 6.00
N MET A 175 18.31 4.69 7.14
CA MET A 175 17.73 4.29 8.42
C MET A 175 16.50 5.13 8.81
N ASN A 176 16.49 6.43 8.52
CA ASN A 176 15.36 7.29 8.89
C ASN A 176 14.27 7.37 7.81
N LYS A 177 14.61 7.26 6.53
CA LYS A 177 13.66 7.42 5.42
C LYS A 177 13.01 6.12 5.00
N TYR A 178 13.76 5.02 4.94
CA TYR A 178 13.32 3.79 4.28
C TYR A 178 13.25 2.57 5.21
N ILE A 179 13.80 2.67 6.42
CA ILE A 179 13.67 1.61 7.44
C ILE A 179 12.60 2.05 8.46
N PRO A 180 11.56 1.25 8.68
CA PRO A 180 10.56 1.57 9.69
C PRO A 180 11.15 1.54 11.10
N ARG A 181 10.65 2.38 12.01
CA ARG A 181 11.14 2.45 13.41
C ARG A 181 10.96 1.14 14.18
N ASP A 182 9.80 0.52 14.03
CA ASP A 182 9.43 -0.71 14.75
C ASP A 182 9.69 -1.96 13.90
N CYS A 183 10.80 -1.99 13.17
CA CYS A 183 11.21 -3.13 12.33
C CYS A 183 11.83 -4.25 13.18
N PHE A 184 11.02 -4.85 14.05
CA PHE A 184 11.36 -6.00 14.88
C PHE A 184 10.20 -7.02 14.86
N LEU A 185 10.39 -8.18 15.51
CA LEU A 185 9.37 -9.24 15.56
C LEU A 185 8.03 -8.72 16.07
N LYS A 186 6.95 -8.99 15.33
CA LYS A 186 5.59 -8.51 15.60
C LYS A 186 5.45 -6.98 15.65
N GLY A 187 6.36 -6.26 15.00
CA GLY A 187 6.26 -4.81 14.86
C GLY A 187 5.10 -4.38 13.94
N ARG A 188 4.61 -3.15 14.15
CA ARG A 188 3.57 -2.51 13.31
C ARG A 188 3.83 -2.60 11.79
N PRO A 189 5.07 -2.46 11.27
CA PRO A 189 5.36 -2.59 9.85
C PRO A 189 4.91 -3.93 9.24
N PHE A 190 5.02 -5.02 9.99
CA PHE A 190 4.65 -6.36 9.51
C PHE A 190 3.15 -6.60 9.57
N HIS A 191 2.44 -5.96 10.51
CA HIS A 191 0.98 -5.92 10.49
C HIS A 191 0.46 -5.13 9.29
N LEU A 192 1.09 -4.00 8.95
CA LEU A 192 0.74 -3.27 7.72
C LEU A 192 0.95 -4.14 6.46
N PHE A 193 2.06 -4.88 6.40
CA PHE A 193 2.32 -5.78 5.28
C PHE A 193 1.30 -6.93 5.21
N ARG A 194 0.89 -7.52 6.35
CA ARG A 194 -0.19 -8.51 6.41
C ARG A 194 -1.50 -7.95 5.84
N LEU A 195 -1.86 -6.71 6.20
CA LEU A 195 -3.08 -6.05 5.67
C LEU A 195 -3.00 -5.81 4.16
N LEU A 196 -1.82 -5.45 3.64
CA LEU A 196 -1.62 -5.33 2.19
C LEU A 196 -1.78 -6.68 1.49
N LEU A 197 -1.19 -7.74 2.05
CA LEU A 197 -1.33 -9.10 1.53
C LEU A 197 -2.80 -9.54 1.53
N GLN A 198 -3.52 -9.30 2.62
CA GLN A 198 -4.94 -9.60 2.72
C GLN A 198 -5.79 -8.84 1.69
N TYR A 199 -5.41 -7.60 1.38
CA TYR A 199 -6.12 -6.74 0.44
C TYR A 199 -6.04 -7.28 -1.00
N HIS A 200 -4.89 -7.81 -1.40
CA HIS A 200 -4.62 -8.25 -2.76
C HIS A 200 -4.69 -9.77 -2.96
N GLU A 201 -4.34 -10.55 -1.95
CA GLU A 201 -4.21 -12.00 -1.98
C GLU A 201 -4.83 -12.64 -0.71
N PRO A 202 -6.15 -12.50 -0.53
CA PRO A 202 -6.84 -12.92 0.69
C PRO A 202 -6.72 -14.43 0.96
N GLU A 203 -6.68 -15.26 -0.08
CA GLU A 203 -6.49 -16.70 0.05
C GLU A 203 -5.10 -17.04 0.64
N LEU A 204 -4.05 -16.42 0.10
CA LEU A 204 -2.68 -16.62 0.57
C LEU A 204 -2.52 -16.08 2.00
N CYS A 205 -3.06 -14.90 2.29
CA CYS A 205 -3.06 -14.34 3.64
C CYS A 205 -3.76 -15.29 4.63
N SER A 206 -4.95 -15.78 4.29
CA SER A 206 -5.72 -16.69 5.13
C SER A 206 -4.97 -18.00 5.40
N PHE A 207 -4.27 -18.54 4.40
CA PHE A 207 -3.44 -19.74 4.58
C PHE A 207 -2.29 -19.48 5.56
N LEU A 208 -1.54 -18.40 5.36
CA LEU A 208 -0.40 -18.04 6.22
C LEU A 208 -0.86 -17.75 7.65
N ASP A 209 -1.97 -17.03 7.83
CA ASP A 209 -2.56 -16.76 9.15
C ASP A 209 -3.00 -18.06 9.85
N THR A 210 -3.62 -18.98 9.11
CA THR A 210 -4.03 -20.31 9.63
C THR A 210 -2.84 -21.13 10.10
N LYS A 211 -1.73 -21.11 9.36
CA LYS A 211 -0.46 -21.78 9.72
C LYS A 211 0.39 -20.96 10.70
N LYS A 212 -0.08 -19.79 11.15
CA LYS A 212 0.62 -18.85 12.06
C LYS A 212 1.99 -18.44 11.53
N MET A 213 2.09 -18.21 10.23
CA MET A 213 3.26 -17.70 9.53
C MET A 213 3.12 -16.19 9.35
N THR A 214 3.48 -15.43 10.37
CA THR A 214 3.36 -13.97 10.36
C THR A 214 4.48 -13.35 9.52
N PRO A 215 4.28 -12.19 8.88
CA PRO A 215 5.27 -11.68 7.94
C PRO A 215 6.64 -11.36 8.55
N ASP A 216 6.71 -11.03 9.83
CA ASP A 216 7.97 -10.87 10.56
C ASP A 216 8.78 -12.16 10.65
N SER A 217 8.18 -13.34 10.50
CA SER A 217 8.91 -14.62 10.57
C SER A 217 9.72 -14.92 9.31
N TYR A 218 9.38 -14.33 8.16
CA TYR A 218 10.08 -14.60 6.88
C TYR A 218 10.58 -13.34 6.18
N ALA A 219 10.03 -12.17 6.49
CA ALA A 219 10.33 -10.91 5.80
C ALA A 219 11.02 -9.87 6.70
N LEU A 220 11.47 -10.24 7.90
CA LEU A 220 12.18 -9.32 8.81
C LEU A 220 13.37 -8.66 8.13
N ASN A 221 14.24 -9.47 7.52
CA ASN A 221 15.42 -8.98 6.81
C ASN A 221 15.09 -8.40 5.43
N TRP A 222 13.98 -8.81 4.79
CA TRP A 222 13.54 -8.18 3.54
C TRP A 222 13.34 -6.68 3.73
N LEU A 223 12.64 -6.31 4.81
CA LEU A 223 12.37 -4.92 5.18
C LEU A 223 13.56 -4.27 5.89
N GLY A 224 14.15 -4.97 6.86
CA GLY A 224 15.21 -4.45 7.72
C GLY A 224 16.52 -4.13 7.02
N CYS A 225 16.79 -4.74 5.86
CA CYS A 225 17.94 -4.39 5.02
C CYS A 225 17.64 -4.18 3.54
N LEU A 226 16.37 -3.97 3.18
CA LEU A 226 15.97 -3.71 1.78
C LEU A 226 16.53 -4.78 0.82
N PHE A 227 16.33 -6.05 1.18
CA PHE A 227 16.78 -7.27 0.51
C PHE A 227 18.29 -7.54 0.43
N SER A 228 19.16 -6.65 0.90
CA SER A 228 20.61 -6.75 0.70
C SER A 228 21.28 -7.94 1.42
N SER A 229 20.59 -8.58 2.37
CA SER A 229 21.08 -9.81 3.03
C SER A 229 20.95 -11.05 2.16
N TYR A 230 20.02 -11.08 1.21
CA TYR A 230 19.70 -12.29 0.42
C TYR A 230 20.04 -12.12 -1.06
N CYS A 231 19.77 -10.95 -1.64
CA CYS A 231 20.07 -10.71 -3.05
C CYS A 231 21.58 -10.65 -3.32
N SER A 232 21.98 -10.98 -4.55
CA SER A 232 23.34 -10.74 -5.02
C SER A 232 23.67 -9.24 -5.02
N HIS A 233 24.95 -8.91 -5.15
CA HIS A 233 25.38 -7.51 -5.14
C HIS A 233 24.81 -6.73 -6.33
N GLU A 234 24.75 -7.35 -7.51
CA GLU A 234 24.24 -6.76 -8.75
C GLU A 234 22.74 -6.49 -8.64
N VAL A 235 21.98 -7.45 -8.10
CA VAL A 235 20.53 -7.37 -7.91
C VAL A 235 20.18 -6.32 -6.85
N THR A 236 20.90 -6.33 -5.72
CA THR A 236 20.73 -5.31 -4.65
C THR A 236 20.97 -3.91 -5.20
N ARG A 237 22.03 -3.74 -6.02
CA ARG A 237 22.33 -2.45 -6.68
C ARG A 237 21.18 -2.01 -7.59
N ALA A 238 20.70 -2.89 -8.47
CA ALA A 238 19.61 -2.57 -9.39
C ALA A 238 18.31 -2.20 -8.65
N ILE A 239 17.97 -2.93 -7.57
CA ILE A 239 16.82 -2.60 -6.72
C ILE A 239 17.01 -1.21 -6.09
N TRP A 240 18.18 -0.94 -5.50
CA TRP A 240 18.42 0.33 -4.82
C TRP A 240 18.51 1.52 -5.79
N ASP A 241 19.03 1.32 -7.00
CA ASP A 241 19.03 2.33 -8.06
C ASP A 241 17.61 2.81 -8.37
N GLY A 242 16.66 1.88 -8.56
CA GLY A 242 15.26 2.23 -8.79
C GLY A 242 14.56 2.76 -7.54
N TYR A 243 14.77 2.12 -6.39
CA TYR A 243 14.08 2.43 -5.14
C TYR A 243 14.42 3.84 -4.61
N LEU A 244 15.70 4.21 -4.64
CA LEU A 244 16.14 5.53 -4.20
C LEU A 244 15.70 6.63 -5.17
N GLN A 245 15.68 6.35 -6.49
CA GLN A 245 15.14 7.29 -7.49
C GLN A 245 13.64 7.53 -7.34
N LEU A 246 12.88 6.48 -7.00
CA LEU A 246 11.44 6.59 -6.74
C LEU A 246 11.15 7.44 -5.48
N ALA A 247 12.04 7.36 -4.49
CA ALA A 247 11.96 8.09 -3.22
C ALA A 247 10.65 7.88 -2.45
N ASP A 248 10.18 6.64 -2.43
CA ASP A 248 8.93 6.22 -1.79
C ASP A 248 9.18 5.14 -0.73
N PRO A 249 9.15 5.47 0.57
CA PRO A 249 9.37 4.52 1.67
C PRO A 249 8.40 3.34 1.71
N PHE A 250 7.20 3.49 1.17
CA PHE A 250 6.19 2.43 1.18
C PHE A 250 6.34 1.47 0.02
N PHE A 251 7.19 1.79 -0.98
CA PHE A 251 7.31 0.96 -2.17
C PHE A 251 7.89 -0.43 -1.85
N ILE A 252 8.66 -0.56 -0.75
CA ILE A 252 9.21 -1.84 -0.29
C ILE A 252 8.12 -2.87 0.01
N TYR A 253 6.95 -2.44 0.52
CA TYR A 253 5.84 -3.35 0.80
C TYR A 253 5.30 -4.01 -0.47
N PHE A 254 5.30 -3.28 -1.59
CA PHE A 254 4.87 -3.83 -2.88
C PHE A 254 5.94 -4.75 -3.48
N LEU A 255 7.23 -4.42 -3.33
CA LEU A 255 8.32 -5.33 -3.72
C LEU A 255 8.25 -6.65 -2.94
N MET A 256 8.05 -6.58 -1.62
CA MET A 256 7.86 -7.75 -0.76
C MET A 256 6.61 -8.56 -1.17
N LEU A 257 5.52 -7.88 -1.54
CA LEU A 257 4.29 -8.53 -2.01
C LEU A 257 4.56 -9.36 -3.27
N ILE A 258 5.25 -8.81 -4.28
CA ILE A 258 5.54 -9.54 -5.52
C ILE A 258 6.39 -10.79 -5.25
N ILE A 259 7.41 -10.68 -4.39
CA ILE A 259 8.25 -11.84 -4.03
C ILE A 259 7.39 -12.95 -3.38
N LEU A 260 6.46 -12.56 -2.49
CA LEU A 260 5.58 -13.51 -1.82
C LEU A 260 4.53 -14.11 -2.79
N VAL A 261 3.95 -13.31 -3.67
CA VAL A 261 3.00 -13.75 -4.71
C VAL A 261 3.65 -14.72 -5.68
N ASN A 262 4.91 -14.48 -6.07
CA ASN A 262 5.65 -15.40 -6.94
C ASN A 262 5.85 -16.78 -6.30
N ALA A 263 5.87 -16.85 -4.97
CA ALA A 263 5.95 -18.09 -4.21
C ALA A 263 4.57 -18.75 -3.93
N LYS A 264 3.46 -18.12 -4.32
CA LYS A 264 2.08 -18.55 -3.96
C LYS A 264 1.80 -20.01 -4.29
N GLU A 265 2.11 -20.45 -5.51
CA GLU A 265 1.84 -21.83 -5.94
C GLU A 265 2.58 -22.87 -5.08
N PHE A 266 3.81 -22.54 -4.67
CA PHE A 266 4.60 -23.39 -3.79
C PHE A 266 4.05 -23.41 -2.36
N ILE A 267 3.64 -22.25 -1.82
CA ILE A 267 3.13 -22.12 -0.44
C ILE A 267 1.80 -22.87 -0.27
N LEU A 268 0.93 -22.81 -1.28
CA LEU A 268 -0.40 -23.42 -1.26
C LEU A 268 -0.38 -24.89 -1.69
N ALA A 269 0.78 -25.44 -2.07
CA ALA A 269 0.89 -26.83 -2.48
C ALA A 269 0.50 -27.77 -1.32
N PRO A 270 -0.15 -28.91 -1.57
CA PRO A 270 -0.46 -29.87 -0.51
C PRO A 270 0.78 -30.48 0.18
N GLU A 271 1.93 -30.41 -0.49
CA GLU A 271 3.21 -30.97 -0.03
C GLU A 271 3.95 -30.03 0.94
N SER A 272 3.58 -28.76 1.02
CA SER A 272 4.19 -27.74 1.90
C SER A 272 3.54 -27.72 3.29
N ASP A 273 3.52 -28.89 3.95
CA ASP A 273 2.85 -29.05 5.24
C ASP A 273 3.70 -28.61 6.44
N ASP A 274 5.03 -28.65 6.32
CA ASP A 274 5.97 -28.23 7.36
C ASP A 274 6.19 -26.71 7.35
N LYS A 275 5.74 -26.06 8.44
CA LYS A 275 5.79 -24.60 8.59
C LYS A 275 7.22 -24.09 8.53
N GLU A 276 8.14 -24.75 9.22
CA GLU A 276 9.53 -24.32 9.34
C GLU A 276 10.24 -24.33 7.99
N ASP A 277 9.94 -25.30 7.13
CA ASP A 277 10.54 -25.40 5.80
C ASP A 277 9.98 -24.35 4.84
N VAL A 278 8.67 -24.06 4.90
CA VAL A 278 8.08 -22.96 4.12
C VAL A 278 8.66 -21.61 4.57
N VAL A 279 8.81 -21.36 5.87
CA VAL A 279 9.42 -20.12 6.38
C VAL A 279 10.85 -19.97 5.88
N LYS A 280 11.69 -21.02 5.98
CA LYS A 280 13.08 -20.97 5.48
C LYS A 280 13.17 -20.77 3.97
N PHE A 281 12.25 -21.36 3.21
CA PHE A 281 12.14 -21.15 1.77
C PHE A 281 11.81 -19.70 1.46
N LEU A 282 10.80 -19.15 2.15
CA LEU A 282 10.38 -17.76 1.99
C LEU A 282 11.52 -16.81 2.33
N GLU A 283 12.16 -16.94 3.50
CA GLU A 283 13.29 -16.08 3.89
C GLU A 283 14.33 -15.89 2.76
N LYS A 284 14.62 -16.98 2.02
CA LYS A 284 15.61 -17.02 0.95
C LYS A 284 15.07 -16.71 -0.45
N SER A 285 13.76 -16.55 -0.63
CA SER A 285 13.16 -16.30 -1.96
C SER A 285 13.74 -15.09 -2.70
N PRO A 286 14.11 -13.96 -2.07
CA PRO A 286 14.75 -12.85 -2.79
C PRO A 286 16.11 -13.21 -3.41
N ALA A 287 16.77 -14.27 -2.94
CA ALA A 287 18.08 -14.70 -3.45
C ALA A 287 18.01 -15.32 -4.86
N SER A 288 16.80 -15.70 -5.33
CA SER A 288 16.62 -16.24 -6.67
C SER A 288 16.40 -15.19 -7.75
N LEU A 289 16.34 -13.90 -7.38
CA LEU A 289 16.19 -12.81 -8.34
C LEU A 289 17.48 -12.61 -9.14
N GLU A 290 17.33 -12.38 -10.44
CA GLU A 290 18.39 -11.93 -11.34
C GLU A 290 18.19 -10.46 -11.74
N VAL A 291 19.22 -9.84 -12.35
CA VAL A 291 19.17 -8.42 -12.71
C VAL A 291 18.09 -8.14 -13.76
N GLU A 292 17.82 -9.12 -14.64
CA GLU A 292 16.78 -9.04 -15.66
C GLU A 292 15.36 -9.03 -15.08
N ASP A 293 15.16 -9.59 -13.88
CA ASP A 293 13.85 -9.63 -13.22
C ASP A 293 13.44 -8.28 -12.62
N ILE A 294 14.38 -7.34 -12.43
CA ILE A 294 14.14 -6.12 -11.65
C ILE A 294 13.17 -5.17 -12.33
N GLU A 295 13.19 -5.09 -13.67
CA GLU A 295 12.24 -4.25 -14.42
C GLU A 295 10.79 -4.74 -14.23
N ASP A 296 10.58 -6.05 -14.32
CA ASP A 296 9.27 -6.68 -14.12
C ASP A 296 8.84 -6.59 -12.65
N LEU A 297 9.75 -6.82 -11.70
CA LEU A 297 9.50 -6.67 -10.26
C LEU A 297 8.97 -5.26 -9.93
N PHE A 298 9.61 -4.21 -10.46
CA PHE A 298 9.17 -2.83 -10.24
C PHE A 298 7.84 -2.52 -10.96
N SER A 299 7.67 -3.00 -12.18
CA SER A 299 6.44 -2.79 -12.96
C SER A 299 5.23 -3.45 -12.29
N LEU A 300 5.38 -4.69 -11.81
CA LEU A 300 4.37 -5.39 -11.04
C LEU A 300 4.10 -4.70 -9.70
N ALA A 301 5.13 -4.30 -8.95
CA ALA A 301 4.96 -3.56 -7.71
C ALA A 301 4.21 -2.23 -7.92
N GLN A 302 4.49 -1.51 -9.02
CA GLN A 302 3.74 -0.31 -9.42
C GLN A 302 2.29 -0.63 -9.77
N TYR A 303 2.01 -1.73 -10.46
CA TYR A 303 0.65 -2.17 -10.74
C TYR A 303 -0.16 -2.40 -9.45
N TYR A 304 0.36 -3.20 -8.51
CA TYR A 304 -0.30 -3.42 -7.22
C TYR A 304 -0.44 -2.13 -6.41
N CYS A 305 0.57 -1.25 -6.45
CA CYS A 305 0.49 0.07 -5.85
C CYS A 305 -0.65 0.91 -6.45
N SER A 306 -0.82 0.93 -7.77
CA SER A 306 -1.88 1.70 -8.45
C SER A 306 -3.29 1.22 -8.10
N LYS A 307 -3.41 -0.04 -7.68
CA LYS A 307 -4.63 -0.67 -7.18
C LYS A 307 -4.73 -0.69 -5.65
N THR A 308 -3.95 0.14 -4.94
CA THR A 308 -3.99 0.23 -3.47
C THR A 308 -4.44 1.63 -3.03
N PRO A 309 -5.37 1.75 -2.05
CA PRO A 309 -5.79 3.04 -1.51
C PRO A 309 -4.61 3.90 -1.05
N ALA A 310 -4.66 5.20 -1.35
CA ALA A 310 -3.66 6.18 -0.93
C ALA A 310 -3.54 6.27 0.60
N SER A 311 -4.61 5.94 1.34
CA SER A 311 -4.64 5.84 2.81
C SER A 311 -3.60 4.85 3.33
N PHE A 312 -3.23 3.82 2.56
CA PHE A 312 -2.13 2.90 2.92
C PHE A 312 -0.84 3.66 3.27
N ARG A 313 -0.54 4.72 2.51
CA ARG A 313 0.66 5.54 2.68
C ARG A 313 0.42 6.71 3.63
N LYS A 314 -0.64 7.48 3.36
CA LYS A 314 -0.92 8.73 4.07
C LYS A 314 -1.15 8.51 5.58
N ASP A 315 -1.88 7.46 5.93
CA ASP A 315 -2.28 7.23 7.32
C ASP A 315 -1.21 6.49 8.12
N ASN A 316 -0.20 5.92 7.46
CA ASN A 316 0.86 5.13 8.09
C ASN A 316 2.24 5.80 8.00
N HIS A 317 2.32 7.06 7.53
CA HIS A 317 3.59 7.78 7.35
C HIS A 317 4.44 7.84 8.62
N THR A 318 3.80 7.73 9.79
CA THR A 318 4.45 7.70 11.11
C THR A 318 5.34 6.47 11.30
N LEU A 319 5.19 5.39 10.52
CA LEU A 319 6.09 4.22 10.58
C LEU A 319 7.54 4.58 10.21
N PHE A 320 7.71 5.63 9.41
CA PHE A 320 9.00 6.15 8.97
C PHE A 320 9.28 7.53 9.61
N GLY A 321 10.54 7.99 9.52
CA GLY A 321 10.93 9.31 10.02
C GLY A 321 11.02 9.42 11.55
N SER A 322 11.05 10.66 12.06
CA SER A 322 11.30 10.96 13.48
C SER A 322 10.03 10.91 14.34
N SER A 323 10.15 10.40 15.58
CA SER A 323 9.05 10.13 16.53
C SER A 323 8.20 11.35 16.92
N LEU A 324 8.69 12.58 16.69
CA LEU A 324 7.99 13.82 17.10
C LEU A 324 6.64 14.07 16.39
N LEU A 325 6.38 13.41 15.26
CA LEU A 325 5.11 13.54 14.52
C LEU A 325 4.01 12.59 15.00
N GLY A 326 4.34 11.57 15.81
CA GLY A 326 3.40 10.50 16.23
C GLY A 326 2.58 10.80 17.48
N LEU A 327 2.68 11.99 18.08
CA LEU A 327 2.06 12.27 19.39
C LEU A 327 0.57 12.64 19.32
N LYS A 328 -0.06 12.69 18.14
CA LYS A 328 -1.44 13.21 18.02
C LYS A 328 -2.55 12.26 17.61
N ASP A 329 -2.32 11.10 16.99
CA ASP A 329 -3.44 10.25 16.51
C ASP A 329 -3.04 8.77 16.30
N ASP A 330 -2.75 8.02 17.36
CA ASP A 330 -2.35 6.59 17.24
C ASP A 330 -3.33 5.63 17.94
N ASP A 331 -4.63 5.91 17.84
CA ASP A 331 -5.69 4.96 18.28
C ASP A 331 -5.82 3.74 17.34
N SER A 332 -5.19 3.73 16.15
CA SER A 332 -5.29 2.57 15.23
C SER A 332 -4.19 1.54 15.48
N ASP A 333 -4.48 0.56 16.33
CA ASP A 333 -3.63 -0.63 16.50
C ASP A 333 -3.74 -1.55 15.27
N LEU A 334 -2.75 -1.45 14.37
CA LEU A 334 -2.64 -2.32 13.19
C LEU A 334 -2.60 -3.81 13.55
N SER A 335 -2.20 -4.17 14.78
CA SER A 335 -2.17 -5.56 15.22
C SER A 335 -3.57 -6.18 15.36
N GLN A 336 -4.59 -5.35 15.65
CA GLN A 336 -6.00 -5.77 15.79
C GLN A 336 -6.83 -5.56 14.52
N ALA A 337 -6.29 -4.85 13.52
CA ALA A 337 -7.02 -4.53 12.31
C ALA A 337 -7.37 -5.79 11.50
N LEU A 338 -8.66 -5.96 11.19
CA LEU A 338 -9.13 -7.08 10.37
C LEU A 338 -8.86 -6.88 8.88
N CYS A 339 -8.81 -5.65 8.38
CA CYS A 339 -8.53 -5.31 6.99
C CYS A 339 -7.98 -3.88 6.91
N LEU A 340 -7.67 -3.41 5.70
CA LEU A 340 -7.08 -2.10 5.51
C LEU A 340 -8.11 -0.98 5.80
N ALA A 341 -7.70 0.03 6.55
CA ALA A 341 -8.53 1.21 6.82
C ALA A 341 -8.33 2.29 5.75
N VAL A 342 -9.43 2.90 5.30
CA VAL A 342 -9.45 3.96 4.28
C VAL A 342 -10.05 5.22 4.87
N SER A 343 -9.39 6.35 4.68
CA SER A 343 -9.88 7.65 5.14
C SER A 343 -11.13 8.09 4.39
N VAL A 344 -12.08 8.71 5.09
CA VAL A 344 -13.30 9.25 4.47
C VAL A 344 -13.01 10.32 3.40
N SER A 345 -11.92 11.08 3.57
CA SER A 345 -11.46 12.05 2.57
C SER A 345 -11.10 11.37 1.25
N GLU A 346 -10.48 10.19 1.28
CA GLU A 346 -10.15 9.45 0.07
C GLU A 346 -11.40 8.87 -0.59
N ILE A 347 -12.32 8.28 0.19
CA ILE A 347 -13.58 7.72 -0.33
C ILE A 347 -14.34 8.77 -1.15
N LEU A 348 -14.45 10.00 -0.62
CA LEU A 348 -15.16 11.09 -1.29
C LEU A 348 -14.43 11.60 -2.55
N GLN A 349 -13.10 11.68 -2.54
CA GLN A 349 -12.31 12.19 -3.66
C GLN A 349 -12.18 11.16 -4.79
N ALA A 350 -11.88 9.91 -4.45
CA ALA A 350 -11.62 8.83 -5.38
C ALA A 350 -12.80 8.56 -6.33
N ASN A 351 -14.03 8.62 -5.81
CA ASN A 351 -15.22 8.36 -6.61
C ASN A 351 -15.61 9.51 -7.54
N GLN A 352 -15.16 10.74 -7.28
CA GLN A 352 -15.39 11.91 -8.15
C GLN A 352 -14.46 11.93 -9.36
N LEU A 353 -13.24 11.40 -9.21
CA LEU A 353 -12.26 11.31 -10.28
C LEU A 353 -12.63 10.10 -11.16
N GLN A 354 -13.37 10.33 -12.26
CA GLN A 354 -13.77 9.28 -13.23
C GLN A 354 -12.59 8.77 -14.09
N GLY A 355 -11.42 8.53 -13.49
CA GLY A 355 -10.21 8.02 -14.15
C GLY A 355 -9.90 6.55 -13.81
N GLU A 356 -8.79 6.04 -14.36
CA GLU A 356 -8.24 4.69 -14.09
C GLU A 356 -7.59 4.58 -12.68
N GLY A 357 -8.25 5.11 -11.64
CA GLY A 357 -7.79 5.05 -10.26
C GLY A 357 -8.57 4.06 -9.39
N VAL A 358 -8.13 3.89 -8.14
CA VAL A 358 -8.89 3.17 -7.10
C VAL A 358 -10.25 3.85 -6.91
N ARG A 359 -11.34 3.10 -7.02
CA ARG A 359 -12.71 3.56 -6.72
C ARG A 359 -13.42 2.62 -5.76
N PHE A 360 -14.24 3.19 -4.88
CA PHE A 360 -14.86 2.46 -3.78
C PHE A 360 -16.35 2.26 -3.99
N PHE A 361 -16.80 1.01 -3.88
CA PHE A 361 -18.19 0.68 -3.65
C PHE A 361 -18.43 0.68 -2.13
N VAL A 362 -19.08 1.73 -1.63
CA VAL A 362 -19.29 1.92 -0.19
C VAL A 362 -20.49 1.10 0.27
N VAL A 363 -20.31 0.37 1.36
CA VAL A 363 -21.35 -0.47 1.98
C VAL A 363 -21.62 0.06 3.38
N ASP A 364 -22.79 0.64 3.61
CA ASP A 364 -23.22 1.08 4.94
C ASP A 364 -23.77 -0.14 5.69
N CYS A 365 -23.09 -0.52 6.76
CA CYS A 365 -23.43 -1.69 7.56
C CYS A 365 -24.26 -1.40 8.81
N ARG A 366 -24.64 -0.14 9.04
CA ARG A 366 -25.39 0.24 10.23
C ARG A 366 -26.82 -0.31 10.19
N PRO A 367 -27.48 -0.46 11.35
CA PRO A 367 -28.89 -0.82 11.41
C PRO A 367 -29.77 0.11 10.58
N ALA A 368 -30.87 -0.41 10.04
CA ALA A 368 -31.77 0.36 9.18
C ALA A 368 -32.23 1.70 9.79
N GLU A 369 -32.43 1.77 11.11
CA GLU A 369 -32.82 3.01 11.79
C GLU A 369 -31.75 4.11 11.64
N GLN A 370 -30.47 3.76 11.83
CA GLN A 370 -29.36 4.70 11.70
C GLN A 370 -29.13 5.10 10.25
N TYR A 371 -29.21 4.14 9.32
CA TYR A 371 -29.09 4.39 7.88
C TYR A 371 -30.17 5.38 7.40
N ASN A 372 -31.42 5.16 7.79
CA ASN A 372 -32.54 6.01 7.38
C ASN A 372 -32.50 7.42 7.99
N ALA A 373 -31.91 7.58 9.19
CA ALA A 373 -31.68 8.88 9.81
C ALA A 373 -30.71 9.74 8.99
N GLY A 374 -29.69 9.13 8.38
CA GLY A 374 -28.79 9.77 7.43
C GLY A 374 -27.69 8.81 6.97
N HIS A 375 -27.41 8.77 5.68
CA HIS A 375 -26.40 7.89 5.08
C HIS A 375 -25.73 8.53 3.86
N LEU A 376 -24.58 7.99 3.44
CA LEU A 376 -23.93 8.39 2.19
C LEU A 376 -24.82 7.99 1.00
N SER A 377 -25.21 8.93 0.15
CA SER A 377 -26.21 8.75 -0.92
C SER A 377 -25.82 7.72 -1.99
N THR A 378 -24.53 7.41 -2.09
CA THR A 378 -23.99 6.41 -3.02
C THR A 378 -23.73 5.05 -2.37
N ALA A 379 -23.99 4.89 -1.07
CA ALA A 379 -23.72 3.65 -0.35
C ALA A 379 -24.83 2.63 -0.55
N PHE A 380 -24.44 1.36 -0.65
CA PHE A 380 -25.36 0.23 -0.57
C PHE A 380 -25.61 -0.10 0.90
N HIS A 381 -26.88 -0.25 1.32
CA HIS A 381 -27.21 -0.64 2.68
C HIS A 381 -27.16 -2.16 2.86
N LEU A 382 -26.34 -2.62 3.80
CA LEU A 382 -26.27 -4.01 4.23
C LEU A 382 -26.42 -4.07 5.74
N ASP A 383 -27.66 -4.19 6.22
CA ASP A 383 -27.94 -4.23 7.65
C ASP A 383 -27.20 -5.39 8.35
N SER A 384 -26.28 -5.05 9.26
CA SER A 384 -25.45 -6.02 9.97
C SER A 384 -26.25 -6.93 10.90
N ASP A 385 -27.42 -6.48 11.39
CA ASP A 385 -28.25 -7.25 12.31
C ASP A 385 -28.83 -8.51 11.65
N LEU A 386 -29.03 -8.45 10.32
CA LEU A 386 -29.51 -9.58 9.53
C LEU A 386 -28.57 -10.79 9.61
N MET A 387 -27.27 -10.58 9.82
CA MET A 387 -26.29 -11.66 9.88
C MET A 387 -26.60 -12.67 11.01
N LEU A 388 -27.12 -12.19 12.14
CA LEU A 388 -27.50 -13.02 13.29
C LEU A 388 -29.00 -13.34 13.31
N GLN A 389 -29.84 -12.37 12.96
CA GLN A 389 -31.29 -12.49 13.10
C GLN A 389 -31.92 -13.28 11.95
N ASN A 390 -31.44 -13.08 10.71
CA ASN A 390 -31.97 -13.75 9.53
C ASN A 390 -30.87 -14.03 8.48
N PRO A 391 -30.04 -15.08 8.67
CA PRO A 391 -28.91 -15.38 7.79
C PRO A 391 -29.29 -15.60 6.32
N SER A 392 -30.52 -16.06 6.06
CA SER A 392 -31.02 -16.28 4.70
C SER A 392 -31.22 -14.98 3.93
N GLU A 393 -31.75 -13.96 4.62
CA GLU A 393 -31.95 -12.61 4.07
C GLU A 393 -30.63 -11.86 3.95
N PHE A 394 -29.72 -12.04 4.90
CA PHE A 394 -28.35 -11.54 4.79
C PHE A 394 -27.65 -12.09 3.54
N ALA A 395 -27.72 -13.41 3.29
CA ALA A 395 -27.12 -14.02 2.11
C ALA A 395 -27.70 -13.46 0.79
N GLN A 396 -29.00 -13.20 0.75
CA GLN A 396 -29.66 -12.59 -0.41
C GLN A 396 -29.25 -11.11 -0.59
N SER A 397 -29.06 -10.38 0.51
CA SER A 397 -28.57 -9.00 0.50
C SER A 397 -27.13 -8.92 0.00
N VAL A 398 -26.24 -9.84 0.44
CA VAL A 398 -24.87 -9.96 -0.08
C VAL A 398 -24.86 -10.26 -1.58
N LYS A 399 -25.75 -11.13 -2.08
CA LYS A 399 -25.88 -11.38 -3.52
C LYS A 399 -26.29 -10.11 -4.27
N SER A 400 -27.26 -9.37 -3.73
CA SER A 400 -27.76 -8.12 -4.32
C SER A 400 -26.70 -7.03 -4.30
N LEU A 401 -25.88 -6.97 -3.25
CA LEU A 401 -24.72 -6.08 -3.12
C LEU A 401 -23.71 -6.29 -4.25
N LEU A 402 -23.29 -7.54 -4.49
CA LEU A 402 -22.31 -7.84 -5.53
C LEU A 402 -22.85 -7.57 -6.95
N GLU A 403 -24.14 -7.80 -7.16
CA GLU A 403 -24.80 -7.46 -8.43
C GLU A 403 -24.89 -5.94 -8.62
N ALA A 404 -25.25 -5.19 -7.57
CA ALA A 404 -25.30 -3.73 -7.60
C ALA A 404 -23.91 -3.13 -7.83
N GLN A 405 -22.87 -3.69 -7.22
CA GLN A 405 -21.48 -3.30 -7.48
C GLN A 405 -21.13 -3.48 -8.96
N LYS A 406 -21.39 -4.67 -9.51
CA LYS A 406 -21.13 -4.97 -10.92
C LYS A 406 -21.84 -3.99 -11.86
N GLN A 407 -23.14 -3.77 -11.66
CA GLN A 407 -23.92 -2.84 -12.48
C GLN A 407 -23.45 -1.39 -12.34
N SER A 408 -23.04 -0.98 -11.14
CA SER A 408 -22.54 0.37 -10.87
C SER A 408 -21.19 0.63 -11.54
N ILE A 409 -20.34 -0.40 -11.65
CA ILE A 409 -19.07 -0.34 -12.39
C ILE A 409 -19.35 -0.29 -13.90
N GLU A 410 -20.18 -1.19 -14.43
CA GLU A 410 -20.51 -1.27 -15.86
C GLU A 410 -21.17 0.02 -16.39
N SER A 411 -21.97 0.69 -15.55
CA SER A 411 -22.59 1.98 -15.87
C SER A 411 -21.67 3.20 -15.71
N GLY A 412 -20.46 3.02 -15.15
CA GLY A 412 -19.55 4.14 -14.86
C GLY A 412 -20.09 5.14 -13.84
N SER A 413 -21.04 4.71 -12.99
CA SER A 413 -21.68 5.59 -12.01
C SER A 413 -20.70 6.07 -10.93
N ILE A 414 -21.05 7.15 -10.23
CA ILE A 414 -20.26 7.64 -9.09
C ILE A 414 -20.23 6.65 -7.90
N ALA A 415 -21.24 5.78 -7.78
CA ALA A 415 -21.29 4.74 -6.76
C ALA A 415 -20.46 3.49 -7.12
N GLY A 416 -20.10 3.32 -8.39
CA GLY A 416 -19.34 2.17 -8.86
C GLY A 416 -17.89 2.18 -8.37
N GLY A 417 -17.40 1.04 -7.90
CA GLY A 417 -16.00 0.87 -7.55
C GLY A 417 -15.63 -0.59 -7.38
N GLU A 418 -14.43 -0.97 -7.83
CA GLU A 418 -13.91 -2.34 -7.67
C GLU A 418 -13.66 -2.67 -6.18
N HIS A 419 -13.31 -1.65 -5.39
CA HIS A 419 -12.85 -1.82 -4.01
C HIS A 419 -14.04 -1.74 -3.04
N LEU A 420 -14.24 -2.76 -2.21
CA LEU A 420 -15.30 -2.77 -1.21
C LEU A 420 -14.85 -2.00 0.03
N CYS A 421 -15.61 -0.98 0.42
CA CYS A 421 -15.35 -0.21 1.64
C CYS A 421 -16.56 -0.24 2.57
N PHE A 422 -16.43 -0.96 3.68
CA PHE A 422 -17.50 -1.12 4.67
C PHE A 422 -17.46 0.03 5.68
N MET A 423 -18.61 0.61 5.96
CA MET A 423 -18.78 1.76 6.84
C MET A 423 -19.76 1.43 7.96
N GLY A 424 -19.33 1.63 9.20
CA GLY A 424 -20.17 1.52 10.39
C GLY A 424 -20.56 2.87 10.96
N SER A 425 -20.93 2.86 12.23
CA SER A 425 -21.20 4.06 13.02
C SER A 425 -19.93 4.88 13.24
N GLY A 426 -18.77 4.23 13.42
CA GLY A 426 -17.55 4.86 13.94
C GLY A 426 -17.37 4.70 15.45
N ARG A 427 -18.25 3.95 16.11
CA ARG A 427 -18.19 3.61 17.55
C ARG A 427 -17.91 2.13 17.69
N GLU A 428 -16.83 1.78 18.39
CA GLU A 428 -16.41 0.37 18.55
C GLU A 428 -17.50 -0.53 19.16
N GLU A 429 -18.28 -0.01 20.09
CA GLU A 429 -19.37 -0.74 20.76
C GLU A 429 -20.49 -1.16 19.79
N GLU A 430 -20.76 -0.35 18.77
CA GLU A 430 -21.82 -0.58 17.78
C GLU A 430 -21.29 -1.35 16.55
N ASP A 431 -20.00 -1.20 16.24
CA ASP A 431 -19.39 -1.74 15.02
C ASP A 431 -18.96 -3.22 15.13
N MET A 432 -19.22 -3.88 16.26
CA MET A 432 -18.90 -5.31 16.45
C MET A 432 -19.54 -6.22 15.39
N TYR A 433 -20.79 -5.95 14.98
CA TYR A 433 -21.45 -6.74 13.94
C TYR A 433 -20.87 -6.47 12.55
N MET A 434 -20.37 -5.25 12.29
CA MET A 434 -19.66 -4.95 11.05
C MET A 434 -18.37 -5.78 10.92
N ASN A 435 -17.64 -5.99 12.02
CA ASN A 435 -16.47 -6.87 12.03
C ASN A 435 -16.82 -8.31 11.62
N MET A 436 -18.01 -8.80 11.99
CA MET A 436 -18.50 -10.11 11.53
C MET A 436 -18.83 -10.10 10.03
N VAL A 437 -19.41 -9.01 9.52
CA VAL A 437 -19.63 -8.83 8.08
C VAL A 437 -18.30 -8.83 7.33
N LEU A 438 -17.30 -8.08 7.79
CA LEU A 438 -15.95 -8.09 7.20
C LEU A 438 -15.36 -9.50 7.17
N ALA A 439 -15.43 -10.23 8.29
CA ALA A 439 -14.97 -11.61 8.36
C ALA A 439 -15.68 -12.53 7.34
N HIS A 440 -16.98 -12.32 7.09
CA HIS A 440 -17.72 -13.07 6.07
C HIS A 440 -17.15 -12.88 4.66
N PHE A 441 -16.80 -11.66 4.28
CA PHE A 441 -16.22 -11.38 2.95
C PHE A 441 -14.78 -11.90 2.85
N LEU A 442 -13.99 -11.75 3.90
CA LEU A 442 -12.61 -12.23 3.97
C LEU A 442 -12.53 -13.77 3.90
N GLN A 443 -13.43 -14.48 4.60
CA GLN A 443 -13.53 -15.94 4.53
C GLN A 443 -13.84 -16.44 3.11
N LYS A 444 -14.49 -15.62 2.29
CA LYS A 444 -14.79 -15.91 0.88
C LYS A 444 -13.68 -15.46 -0.07
N ASN A 445 -12.50 -15.16 0.45
CA ASN A 445 -11.34 -14.71 -0.28
C ASN A 445 -11.66 -13.51 -1.20
N LYS A 446 -12.46 -12.56 -0.71
CA LYS A 446 -12.75 -11.34 -1.48
C LYS A 446 -11.59 -10.36 -1.37
N GLU A 447 -11.03 -10.02 -2.53
CA GLU A 447 -10.03 -8.98 -2.70
C GLU A 447 -10.61 -7.59 -2.44
N TYR A 448 -9.74 -6.64 -2.16
CA TYR A 448 -10.03 -5.22 -2.02
C TYR A 448 -11.05 -4.86 -0.93
N VAL A 449 -11.12 -5.69 0.12
CA VAL A 449 -11.95 -5.43 1.30
C VAL A 449 -11.26 -4.43 2.23
N SER A 450 -11.95 -3.34 2.55
CA SER A 450 -11.49 -2.29 3.46
C SER A 450 -12.59 -1.79 4.39
N ILE A 451 -12.20 -1.05 5.43
CA ILE A 451 -13.11 -0.37 6.36
C ILE A 451 -12.93 1.15 6.29
N ALA A 452 -14.02 1.90 6.36
CA ALA A 452 -13.98 3.36 6.45
C ALA A 452 -13.50 3.79 7.86
N LYS A 453 -12.34 4.43 7.93
CA LYS A 453 -11.71 4.86 9.19
C LYS A 453 -12.61 5.86 9.92
N GLY A 454 -13.05 5.49 11.13
CA GLY A 454 -13.96 6.28 11.96
C GLY A 454 -15.43 6.30 11.51
N GLY A 455 -15.80 5.45 10.54
CA GLY A 455 -17.18 5.21 10.12
C GLY A 455 -17.94 6.46 9.66
N PHE A 456 -19.27 6.40 9.79
CA PHE A 456 -20.17 7.49 9.43
C PHE A 456 -19.94 8.75 10.28
N MET A 457 -19.55 8.59 11.55
CA MET A 457 -19.21 9.72 12.43
C MET A 457 -18.04 10.54 11.87
N ALA A 458 -16.96 9.89 11.41
CA ALA A 458 -15.84 10.59 10.78
C ALA A 458 -16.24 11.24 9.45
N LEU A 459 -17.15 10.61 8.68
CA LEU A 459 -17.70 11.23 7.47
C LEU A 459 -18.44 12.54 7.80
N GLN A 460 -19.31 12.54 8.81
CA GLN A 460 -20.03 13.74 9.24
C GLN A 460 -19.07 14.83 9.72
N GLN A 461 -18.08 14.47 10.54
CA GLN A 461 -17.07 15.40 11.04
C GLN A 461 -16.26 16.01 9.90
N HIS A 462 -15.77 15.18 8.97
CA HIS A 462 -15.01 15.64 7.82
C HIS A 462 -15.79 16.62 6.95
N LEU A 463 -17.07 16.35 6.69
CA LEU A 463 -17.95 17.25 5.93
C LEU A 463 -18.25 18.57 6.66
N ALA A 464 -18.34 18.54 8.00
CA ALA A 464 -18.49 19.74 8.82
C ALA A 464 -17.20 20.60 8.82
N ASP A 465 -16.03 19.97 8.96
CA ASP A 465 -14.74 20.66 9.04
C ASP A 465 -14.37 21.39 7.75
N ILE A 466 -14.76 20.85 6.59
CA ILE A 466 -14.57 21.51 5.30
C ILE A 466 -15.58 22.65 5.03
N ASN A 467 -16.45 22.98 6.00
CA ASN A 467 -17.39 24.11 5.99
C ASN A 467 -18.22 24.22 4.69
N VAL A 468 -18.95 23.16 4.35
CA VAL A 468 -20.00 23.21 3.31
C VAL A 468 -21.26 23.91 3.86
N GLU A 469 -21.16 25.20 4.15
CA GLU A 469 -22.31 26.09 4.35
C GLU A 469 -22.13 27.35 3.48
N GLY A 470 -22.06 27.14 2.16
CA GLY A 470 -22.07 28.21 1.17
C GLY A 470 -23.22 27.99 0.17
N PRO A 471 -23.99 29.02 -0.22
CA PRO A 471 -25.12 28.87 -1.16
C PRO A 471 -24.73 28.39 -2.57
N GLU A 472 -23.44 28.24 -2.88
CA GLU A 472 -22.94 27.89 -4.22
C GLU A 472 -22.06 26.64 -4.31
N SER A 473 -21.79 25.93 -3.20
CA SER A 473 -21.02 24.67 -3.24
C SER A 473 -21.95 23.46 -3.08
N GLY A 474 -22.26 22.79 -4.18
CA GLY A 474 -23.30 21.77 -4.28
C GLY A 474 -23.16 20.49 -3.46
N TYR A 475 -22.43 20.43 -2.33
CA TYR A 475 -22.12 19.21 -1.56
C TYR A 475 -23.21 18.74 -0.59
N GLY A 476 -24.37 19.41 -0.52
CA GLY A 476 -25.54 18.92 0.23
C GLY A 476 -26.18 17.61 -0.30
N HIS A 477 -25.59 16.97 -1.31
CA HIS A 477 -26.06 15.72 -1.92
C HIS A 477 -25.35 14.45 -1.39
N TRP A 478 -24.28 14.58 -0.59
CA TRP A 478 -23.54 13.41 -0.11
C TRP A 478 -24.29 12.65 0.97
N ILE A 479 -24.98 13.35 1.89
CA ILE A 479 -25.80 12.70 2.90
C ILE A 479 -27.27 12.76 2.48
N ALA A 480 -27.88 11.59 2.29
CA ALA A 480 -29.33 11.46 2.13
C ALA A 480 -29.97 11.19 3.50
N SER A 481 -31.08 11.87 3.80
CA SER A 481 -31.91 11.59 4.98
C SER A 481 -33.37 11.49 4.58
N THR A 482 -34.07 10.49 5.12
CA THR A 482 -35.52 10.32 4.92
C THR A 482 -36.35 11.26 5.79
N SER A 483 -35.73 11.96 6.73
CA SER A 483 -36.38 12.93 7.63
C SER A 483 -36.52 14.30 6.97
N TYR A 484 -37.29 14.37 5.89
CA TYR A 484 -37.72 15.65 5.30
C TYR A 484 -38.84 16.28 6.16
N SER A 485 -38.44 16.94 7.25
CA SER A 485 -39.18 18.07 7.81
C SER A 485 -38.27 19.29 7.74
N LYS A 486 -38.49 20.14 6.73
CA LYS A 486 -37.98 21.52 6.75
C LYS A 486 -38.58 22.23 7.97
N SER A 487 -37.88 22.19 9.10
CA SER A 487 -38.05 23.18 10.17
C SER A 487 -36.78 23.99 10.26
N SER A 488 -36.91 25.26 9.89
CA SER A 488 -35.92 26.30 9.94
C SER A 488 -35.03 26.25 11.18
N LEU A 489 -33.71 26.14 10.98
CA LEU A 489 -32.72 26.55 11.96
C LEU A 489 -32.77 28.08 12.04
N ASN A 490 -33.52 28.59 13.01
CA ASN A 490 -33.29 29.92 13.57
C ASN A 490 -33.66 29.92 15.05
N SER A 491 -32.69 30.39 15.85
CA SER A 491 -32.75 30.81 17.25
C SER A 491 -33.15 29.78 18.32
N LEU A 492 -32.15 29.18 18.96
CA LEU A 492 -32.20 28.91 20.41
C LEU A 492 -31.22 29.85 21.12
N VAL A 493 -31.76 31.00 21.54
CA VAL A 493 -31.30 31.74 22.71
C VAL A 493 -32.57 32.07 23.48
N ASP A 494 -32.92 31.28 24.49
CA ASP A 494 -33.11 31.80 25.85
C ASP A 494 -33.49 30.70 26.85
N GLY A 495 -32.77 30.69 27.97
CA GLY A 495 -33.37 31.07 29.25
C GLY A 495 -34.41 30.13 29.85
N ASP A 496 -33.93 29.33 30.79
CA ASP A 496 -34.64 28.40 31.66
C ASP A 496 -35.69 29.05 32.61
N SER A 497 -36.60 28.19 33.10
CA SER A 497 -37.33 28.24 34.39
C SER A 497 -38.78 28.80 34.54
N PRO A 498 -39.57 28.27 35.52
CA PRO A 498 -40.95 27.79 35.30
C PRO A 498 -42.03 28.35 36.27
N ASN A 499 -43.33 28.19 35.96
CA ASN A 499 -44.38 27.90 36.97
C ASN A 499 -45.82 27.73 36.43
N GLY A 500 -46.60 26.87 37.12
CA GLY A 500 -48.08 26.91 37.21
C GLY A 500 -48.84 25.88 36.35
N SER A 501 -49.20 24.69 36.86
CA SER A 501 -50.36 24.35 37.72
C SER A 501 -51.70 24.11 36.99
N ASN A 502 -52.22 22.89 37.22
CA ASN A 502 -53.61 22.43 37.27
C ASN A 502 -54.37 21.86 36.04
N ASP A 503 -54.83 20.63 36.30
CA ASP A 503 -56.13 20.02 36.02
C ASP A 503 -56.51 19.54 34.62
N GLY A 504 -56.91 18.25 34.55
CA GLY A 504 -57.84 17.78 33.51
C GLY A 504 -57.79 16.29 33.21
N LYS A 505 -58.59 15.49 33.94
CA LYS A 505 -58.83 14.05 33.75
C LYS A 505 -59.26 13.67 32.31
N GLY A 506 -58.79 12.50 31.87
CA GLY A 506 -59.70 11.42 31.45
C GLY A 506 -59.92 11.14 29.96
N VAL A 507 -59.57 9.89 29.60
CA VAL A 507 -60.23 9.04 28.58
C VAL A 507 -60.02 9.41 27.11
N LYS A 508 -58.90 8.97 26.52
CA LYS A 508 -58.83 8.42 25.13
C LYS A 508 -57.72 7.35 24.98
N SER A 509 -57.61 6.45 25.96
CA SER A 509 -57.03 5.13 25.73
C SER A 509 -58.16 4.25 25.21
N LEU A 510 -58.08 3.83 23.94
CA LEU A 510 -58.70 2.64 23.33
C LEU A 510 -58.88 2.74 21.80
N VAL A 511 -58.69 3.91 21.17
CA VAL A 511 -58.86 4.05 19.70
C VAL A 511 -57.54 3.91 18.92
N ASN A 512 -56.37 4.09 19.55
CA ASN A 512 -55.08 4.00 18.83
C ASN A 512 -54.58 2.58 18.56
N LYS A 513 -55.12 1.55 19.23
CA LYS A 513 -54.68 0.15 19.03
C LYS A 513 -55.35 -0.58 17.87
N MET A 514 -56.32 0.04 17.18
CA MET A 514 -57.01 -0.59 16.03
C MET A 514 -56.64 0.05 14.69
N THR A 515 -55.94 1.19 14.67
CA THR A 515 -55.54 1.90 13.44
C THR A 515 -54.12 1.52 12.95
N GLU A 516 -53.27 0.95 13.80
CA GLU A 516 -51.92 0.52 13.42
C GLU A 516 -51.88 -0.82 12.67
N ALA A 517 -52.88 -1.70 12.85
CA ALA A 517 -52.94 -3.00 12.19
C ALA A 517 -53.49 -2.96 10.74
N PHE A 518 -54.08 -1.85 10.29
CA PHE A 518 -54.61 -1.70 8.93
C PHE A 518 -53.69 -0.92 7.98
N LYS A 519 -52.67 -0.20 8.48
CA LYS A 519 -51.67 0.48 7.63
C LYS A 519 -50.54 -0.45 7.17
N THR A 520 -50.18 -1.46 7.96
CA THR A 520 -49.10 -2.43 7.64
C THR A 520 -49.44 -3.38 6.49
N ARG A 521 -50.71 -3.54 6.11
CA ARG A 521 -51.11 -4.35 4.93
C ARG A 521 -51.26 -3.55 3.63
N SER A 522 -51.41 -2.23 3.68
CA SER A 522 -51.68 -1.44 2.46
C SER A 522 -50.41 -0.94 1.76
N VAL A 523 -49.28 -0.85 2.46
CA VAL A 523 -47.97 -0.48 1.88
C VAL A 523 -47.36 -1.64 1.08
N ASN A 524 -47.60 -2.89 1.50
CA ASN A 524 -47.04 -4.10 0.87
C ASN A 524 -47.59 -4.44 -0.54
N VAL A 525 -48.57 -3.68 -1.06
CA VAL A 525 -49.14 -3.91 -2.41
C VAL A 525 -48.68 -2.83 -3.41
N ARG A 526 -48.18 -1.67 -2.95
CA ARG A 526 -47.78 -0.58 -3.85
C ARG A 526 -46.34 -0.69 -4.37
N GLU A 527 -45.44 -1.33 -3.63
CA GLU A 527 -44.04 -1.54 -4.07
C GLU A 527 -43.87 -2.73 -5.02
N LYS A 528 -44.83 -3.68 -5.04
CA LYS A 528 -44.82 -4.82 -6.00
C LYS A 528 -45.37 -4.48 -7.40
N VAL A 529 -45.76 -3.24 -7.68
CA VAL A 529 -46.40 -2.84 -8.95
C VAL A 529 -45.53 -1.89 -9.79
N ILE A 530 -44.35 -1.46 -9.32
CA ILE A 530 -43.45 -0.59 -10.11
C ILE A 530 -42.26 -1.36 -10.71
N SER A 531 -42.10 -2.66 -10.44
CA SER A 531 -41.03 -3.51 -11.01
C SER A 531 -41.41 -4.29 -12.29
N PHE A 532 -42.32 -3.78 -13.12
CA PHE A 532 -42.71 -4.49 -14.36
C PHE A 532 -42.84 -3.65 -15.64
N ILE A 533 -42.30 -2.43 -15.70
CA ILE A 533 -42.34 -1.61 -16.92
C ILE A 533 -40.96 -1.00 -17.16
N GLU A 534 -40.17 -1.67 -18.01
CA GLU A 534 -39.38 -1.10 -19.12
C GLU A 534 -38.22 -2.04 -19.49
N ASN A 535 -38.57 -3.10 -20.22
CA ASN A 535 -37.64 -3.71 -21.16
C ASN A 535 -38.44 -4.36 -22.30
N THR A 536 -38.84 -3.56 -23.30
CA THR A 536 -39.12 -4.01 -24.68
C THR A 536 -39.30 -2.80 -25.61
N SER A 537 -38.34 -2.59 -26.51
CA SER A 537 -38.64 -2.01 -27.82
C SER A 537 -37.50 -2.30 -28.81
N THR A 538 -37.51 -3.53 -29.34
CA THR A 538 -37.07 -3.78 -30.71
C THR A 538 -38.27 -3.57 -31.64
N PRO A 539 -38.15 -2.81 -32.73
CA PRO A 539 -39.14 -2.85 -33.81
C PRO A 539 -38.68 -3.81 -34.91
N VAL A 540 -39.54 -4.77 -35.24
CA VAL A 540 -39.49 -5.56 -36.48
C VAL A 540 -40.54 -5.00 -37.42
N ASP A 541 -40.17 -4.80 -38.69
CA ASP A 541 -41.02 -4.81 -39.90
C ASP A 541 -40.08 -4.55 -41.10
N ARG A 542 -39.98 -5.30 -42.20
CA ARG A 542 -40.74 -6.41 -42.82
C ARG A 542 -39.80 -7.31 -43.60
#